data_AF-A0A0F9WI31-F1
#
_entry.id   AF-A0A0F9WI31-F1
#
_cell.length_a   1.000
_cell.length_b   1.000
_cell.length_c   1.000
_cell.angle_alpha   90.00
_cell.angle_beta   90.00
_cell.angle_gamma   90.00
#
_symmetry.space_group_name_H-M   'P 1'
#
loop_
_entity.id
_entity.type
_entity.pdbx_description
1 polymer ?
#
loop_
_entity_poly.entity_id
_entity_poly.type
_entity_poly.pdbx_seq_one_letter_code
_entity_poly.pdbx_strand_id
1 'polypeptide(L)'
;MSKGKYGAGIQMPRRQAGFSMFELVVYLLVSSILFATVINRYREFPGEAERANFTAVLAQLKTGVNLQMMDMIASGNWNGRAEALEGTNPMSLMLEAPSNYVGEFAMVDLSTMPRRVWYFDTNRGELVYLAENTQNLYAVGSNGTQPSEQVRFRISSTRAPDAAPEQGWQGLSLAAVEPYQWRRVPLDVDAIAETQQEAQGAPEIPESLGSLISDQ
;
A
#
# COMPACT_ATOMS: atom_id res chain seq x y z
N MET A 1 -52.08 -56.29 -41.92
CA MET A 1 -51.47 -56.07 -40.59
C MET A 1 -49.96 -56.04 -40.75
N SER A 2 -49.36 -54.86 -40.74
CA SER A 2 -47.91 -54.66 -40.80
C SER A 2 -47.40 -54.37 -39.39
N LYS A 3 -46.51 -55.19 -38.85
CA LYS A 3 -45.86 -54.95 -37.56
C LYS A 3 -44.50 -54.29 -37.80
N GLY A 4 -44.43 -52.99 -37.57
CA GLY A 4 -43.18 -52.25 -37.46
C GLY A 4 -42.42 -52.67 -36.20
N LYS A 5 -41.15 -53.05 -36.37
CA LYS A 5 -40.22 -53.32 -35.27
C LYS A 5 -39.56 -52.00 -34.87
N TYR A 6 -39.72 -51.61 -33.61
CA TYR A 6 -39.05 -50.44 -33.02
C TYR A 6 -37.54 -50.72 -32.89
N GLY A 7 -36.73 -49.83 -33.47
CA GLY A 7 -35.28 -49.82 -33.29
C GLY A 7 -34.94 -49.45 -31.85
N ALA A 8 -34.25 -50.35 -31.16
CA ALA A 8 -33.64 -50.07 -29.87
C ALA A 8 -32.37 -49.24 -30.10
N GLY A 9 -32.45 -47.94 -29.85
CA GLY A 9 -31.28 -47.08 -29.78
C GLY A 9 -30.42 -47.47 -28.58
N ILE A 10 -29.23 -48.01 -28.84
CA ILE A 10 -28.24 -48.30 -27.81
C ILE A 10 -27.70 -46.96 -27.31
N GLN A 11 -28.09 -46.55 -26.10
CA GLN A 11 -27.41 -45.49 -25.37
C GLN A 11 -26.06 -46.02 -24.88
N MET A 12 -24.96 -45.55 -25.46
CA MET A 12 -23.62 -45.87 -24.96
C MET A 12 -23.36 -45.07 -23.67
N PRO A 13 -22.94 -45.72 -22.57
CA PRO A 13 -22.54 -45.02 -21.37
C PRO A 13 -21.25 -44.24 -21.65
N ARG A 14 -21.30 -42.91 -21.47
CA ARG A 14 -20.11 -42.06 -21.45
C ARG A 14 -19.20 -42.54 -20.32
N ARG A 15 -18.07 -43.16 -20.66
CA ARG A 15 -16.99 -43.43 -19.71
C ARG A 15 -16.43 -42.09 -19.25
N GLN A 16 -16.71 -41.74 -18.00
CA GLN A 16 -15.97 -40.68 -17.32
C GLN A 16 -14.57 -41.22 -17.04
N ALA A 17 -13.59 -40.78 -17.81
CA ALA A 17 -12.19 -41.01 -17.49
C ALA A 17 -11.87 -40.13 -16.28
N GLY A 18 -11.77 -40.75 -15.10
CA GLY A 18 -11.23 -40.09 -13.92
C GLY A 18 -9.76 -39.74 -14.15
N PHE A 19 -9.33 -38.64 -13.54
CA PHE A 19 -7.98 -38.09 -13.63
C PHE A 19 -6.94 -39.14 -13.23
N SER A 20 -5.85 -39.27 -14.00
CA SER A 20 -4.74 -40.17 -13.66
C SER A 20 -3.94 -39.62 -12.47
N MET A 21 -3.45 -40.50 -11.58
CA MET A 21 -2.53 -40.10 -10.49
C MET A 21 -1.28 -39.38 -11.02
N PHE A 22 -0.80 -39.79 -12.20
CA PHE A 22 0.33 -39.12 -12.86
C PHE A 22 -0.01 -37.70 -13.29
N GLU A 23 -1.21 -37.51 -13.86
CA GLU A 23 -1.70 -36.21 -14.30
C GLU A 23 -1.88 -35.26 -13.11
N LEU A 24 -2.32 -35.78 -11.95
CA LEU A 24 -2.39 -35.02 -10.69
C LEU A 24 -1.01 -34.56 -10.22
N VAL A 25 -0.02 -35.45 -10.25
CA VAL A 25 1.35 -35.11 -9.81
C VAL A 25 1.97 -34.07 -10.73
N VAL A 26 1.84 -34.23 -12.05
CA VAL A 26 2.35 -33.25 -13.03
C VAL A 26 1.65 -31.91 -12.84
N TYR A 27 0.32 -31.90 -12.69
CA TYR A 27 -0.43 -30.67 -12.44
C TYR A 27 0.01 -29.96 -11.16
N LEU A 28 0.21 -30.72 -10.07
CA LEU A 28 0.69 -30.17 -8.79
C LEU A 28 2.11 -29.60 -8.91
N LEU A 29 3.01 -30.26 -9.63
CA LEU A 29 4.37 -29.76 -9.85
C LEU A 29 4.37 -28.45 -10.63
N VAL A 30 3.66 -28.41 -11.77
CA VAL A 30 3.56 -27.20 -12.60
C VAL A 30 2.88 -26.08 -11.81
N SER A 31 1.79 -26.39 -11.12
CA SER A 31 1.07 -25.41 -10.30
C SER A 31 1.94 -24.88 -9.15
N SER A 32 2.74 -25.73 -8.50
CA SER A 32 3.64 -25.31 -7.41
C SER A 32 4.73 -24.36 -7.90
N ILE A 33 5.31 -24.63 -9.08
CA ILE A 33 6.30 -23.75 -9.71
C ILE A 33 5.67 -22.39 -10.02
N LEU A 34 4.50 -22.38 -10.68
CA LEU A 34 3.78 -21.14 -10.98
C LEU A 34 3.43 -20.36 -9.70
N PHE A 35 2.96 -21.04 -8.65
CA PHE A 35 2.62 -20.42 -7.39
C PHE A 35 3.83 -19.79 -6.69
N ALA A 36 4.97 -20.49 -6.68
CA ALA A 36 6.23 -19.98 -6.11
C ALA A 36 6.69 -18.71 -6.82
N THR A 37 6.58 -18.67 -8.16
CA THR A 37 6.94 -17.48 -8.95
C THR A 37 6.04 -16.30 -8.65
N VAL A 38 4.71 -16.52 -8.58
CA VAL A 38 3.74 -15.46 -8.25
C VAL A 38 3.96 -14.91 -6.84
N ILE A 39 4.25 -15.76 -5.86
CA ILE A 39 4.39 -15.32 -4.46
C ILE A 39 5.62 -14.43 -4.25
N ASN A 40 6.72 -14.69 -4.96
CA ASN A 40 7.90 -13.83 -4.90
C ASN A 40 7.61 -12.43 -5.47
N ARG A 41 6.77 -12.34 -6.52
CA ARG A 41 6.35 -11.06 -7.13
C ARG A 41 5.39 -10.26 -6.24
N TYR A 42 4.56 -10.92 -5.43
CA TYR A 42 3.62 -10.25 -4.54
C TYR A 42 4.28 -9.54 -3.34
N ARG A 43 5.58 -9.77 -3.08
CA ARG A 43 6.29 -9.16 -1.94
C ARG A 43 6.45 -7.64 -2.06
N GLU A 44 6.31 -7.05 -3.25
CA GLU A 44 6.46 -5.61 -3.49
C GLU A 44 5.15 -4.80 -3.32
N PHE A 45 3.99 -5.47 -3.36
CA PHE A 45 2.68 -4.82 -3.23
C PHE A 45 2.36 -4.19 -1.86
N PRO A 46 2.82 -4.73 -0.71
CA PRO A 46 2.48 -4.19 0.59
C PRO A 46 2.99 -2.76 0.82
N GLY A 47 4.20 -2.43 0.33
CA GLY A 47 4.84 -1.13 0.57
C GLY A 47 4.20 0.03 -0.19
N GLU A 48 3.85 -0.16 -1.47
CA GLU A 48 3.16 0.88 -2.24
C GLU A 48 1.72 1.09 -1.75
N ALA A 49 1.03 0.02 -1.36
CA ALA A 49 -0.30 0.13 -0.74
C ALA A 49 -0.26 0.90 0.58
N GLU A 50 0.76 0.65 1.42
CA GLU A 50 0.99 1.41 2.65
C GLU A 50 1.24 2.89 2.37
N ARG A 51 2.16 3.21 1.45
CA ARG A 51 2.49 4.59 1.06
C ARG A 51 1.28 5.33 0.49
N ALA A 52 0.46 4.66 -0.32
CA ALA A 52 -0.76 5.22 -0.88
C ALA A 52 -1.78 5.54 0.23
N ASN A 53 -2.02 4.61 1.15
CA ASN A 53 -2.91 4.83 2.29
C ASN A 53 -2.42 5.98 3.18
N PHE A 54 -1.13 5.98 3.53
CA PHE A 54 -0.49 7.07 4.27
C PHE A 54 -0.70 8.43 3.58
N THR A 55 -0.43 8.51 2.28
CA THR A 55 -0.57 9.76 1.50
C THR A 55 -2.02 10.24 1.47
N ALA A 56 -2.98 9.32 1.30
CA ALA A 56 -4.40 9.65 1.31
C ALA A 56 -4.86 10.21 2.66
N VAL A 57 -4.49 9.56 3.77
CA VAL A 57 -4.81 10.05 5.13
C VAL A 57 -4.16 11.41 5.39
N LEU A 58 -2.88 11.58 5.03
CA LEU A 58 -2.18 12.86 5.21
C LEU A 58 -2.85 14.00 4.41
N ALA A 59 -3.35 13.72 3.20
CA ALA A 59 -4.09 14.70 2.41
C ALA A 59 -5.41 15.11 3.08
N GLN A 60 -6.15 14.15 3.66
CA GLN A 60 -7.38 14.42 4.40
C GLN A 60 -7.10 15.26 5.65
N LEU A 61 -6.05 14.94 6.40
CA LEU A 61 -5.62 15.70 7.58
C LEU A 61 -5.26 17.15 7.23
N LYS A 62 -4.46 17.35 6.17
CA LYS A 62 -4.14 18.70 5.67
C LYS A 62 -5.39 19.47 5.26
N THR A 63 -6.37 18.78 4.68
CA THR A 63 -7.66 19.39 4.31
C THR A 63 -8.44 19.84 5.54
N GLY A 64 -8.51 19.01 6.59
CA GLY A 64 -9.16 19.37 7.86
C GLY A 64 -8.53 20.60 8.51
N VAL A 65 -7.19 20.65 8.58
CA VAL A 65 -6.45 21.81 9.08
C VAL A 65 -6.73 23.07 8.23
N ASN A 66 -6.75 22.95 6.90
CA ASN A 66 -7.06 24.07 6.01
C ASN A 66 -8.50 24.57 6.16
N LEU A 67 -9.48 23.69 6.38
CA LEU A 67 -10.85 24.09 6.65
C LEU A 67 -10.97 24.85 7.97
N GLN A 68 -10.26 24.39 9.01
CA GLN A 68 -10.21 25.09 10.29
C GLN A 68 -9.53 26.47 10.15
N MET A 69 -8.51 26.58 9.30
CA MET A 69 -7.89 27.85 8.92
C MET A 69 -8.88 28.78 8.22
N MET A 70 -9.64 28.27 7.24
CA MET A 70 -10.66 29.04 6.51
C MET A 70 -11.79 29.52 7.43
N ASP A 71 -12.23 28.68 8.37
CA ASP A 71 -13.23 29.04 9.40
C ASP A 71 -12.73 30.20 10.28
N MET A 72 -11.46 30.15 10.73
CA MET A 72 -10.84 31.24 11.49
C MET A 72 -10.73 32.54 10.68
N ILE A 73 -10.38 32.46 9.40
CA ILE A 73 -10.33 33.62 8.50
C ILE A 73 -11.73 34.21 8.30
N ALA A 74 -12.73 33.36 8.01
CA ALA A 74 -14.11 33.79 7.73
C ALA A 74 -14.79 34.39 8.97
N SER A 75 -14.50 33.87 10.16
CA SER A 75 -15.03 34.38 11.43
C SER A 75 -14.28 35.61 11.96
N GLY A 76 -13.10 35.93 11.40
CA GLY A 76 -12.21 36.98 11.92
C GLY A 76 -11.66 36.71 13.32
N ASN A 77 -11.82 35.48 13.84
CA ASN A 77 -11.46 35.09 15.20
C ASN A 77 -10.31 34.07 15.19
N TRP A 78 -9.20 34.45 14.57
CA TRP A 78 -7.99 33.64 14.54
C TRP A 78 -7.13 33.85 15.80
N ASN A 79 -7.23 35.02 16.44
CA ASN A 79 -6.40 35.40 17.58
C ASN A 79 -6.73 34.53 18.80
N GLY A 80 -5.74 33.78 19.31
CA GLY A 80 -5.91 32.82 20.41
C GLY A 80 -6.43 31.45 19.98
N ARG A 81 -7.28 31.36 18.94
CA ARG A 81 -7.72 30.06 18.38
C ARG A 81 -6.61 29.34 17.63
N ALA A 82 -5.81 30.08 16.86
CA ALA A 82 -4.72 29.49 16.10
C ALA A 82 -3.65 28.92 17.02
N GLU A 83 -3.28 29.65 18.09
CA GLU A 83 -2.36 29.18 19.12
C GLU A 83 -2.93 28.00 19.92
N ALA A 84 -4.23 27.97 20.18
CA ALA A 84 -4.88 26.86 20.89
C ALA A 84 -4.91 25.55 20.09
N LEU A 85 -4.85 25.62 18.75
CA LEU A 85 -4.78 24.45 17.86
C LEU A 85 -3.35 23.91 17.70
N GLU A 86 -2.34 24.70 18.02
CA GLU A 86 -0.94 24.29 17.89
C GLU A 86 -0.64 23.10 18.78
N GLY A 87 -0.01 22.07 18.21
CA GLY A 87 0.31 20.84 18.94
C GLY A 87 -0.92 20.02 19.40
N THR A 88 -2.13 20.35 18.97
CA THR A 88 -3.33 19.52 19.22
C THR A 88 -3.42 18.37 18.24
N ASN A 89 -4.23 17.36 18.59
CA ASN A 89 -4.39 16.17 17.77
C ASN A 89 -5.13 16.48 16.45
N PRO A 90 -4.47 16.36 15.28
CA PRO A 90 -5.11 16.62 13.98
C PRO A 90 -6.28 15.66 13.66
N MET A 91 -6.29 14.48 14.27
CA MET A 91 -7.38 13.51 14.07
C MET A 91 -8.72 14.03 14.61
N SER A 92 -8.70 14.98 15.56
CA SER A 92 -9.92 15.62 16.09
C SER A 92 -10.61 16.53 15.07
N LEU A 93 -9.92 16.92 14.00
CA LEU A 93 -10.45 17.73 12.91
C LEU A 93 -11.13 16.89 11.82
N MET A 94 -11.08 15.56 11.94
CA MET A 94 -11.73 14.65 11.01
C MET A 94 -13.12 14.27 11.52
N LEU A 95 -14.08 14.12 10.61
CA LEU A 95 -15.42 13.61 10.96
C LEU A 95 -15.35 12.17 11.48
N GLU A 96 -14.49 11.36 10.86
CA GLU A 96 -14.20 9.99 11.26
C GLU A 96 -12.70 9.77 11.16
N ALA A 97 -12.08 9.29 12.24
CA ALA A 97 -10.67 8.94 12.24
C ALA A 97 -10.43 7.70 11.35
N PRO A 98 -9.29 7.61 10.66
CA PRO A 98 -8.99 6.44 9.83
C PRO A 98 -8.89 5.18 10.70
N SER A 99 -9.26 4.03 10.14
CA SER A 99 -9.35 2.75 10.86
C SER A 99 -8.03 2.27 11.47
N ASN A 100 -6.90 2.79 10.99
CA ASN A 100 -5.57 2.51 11.51
C ASN A 100 -5.05 3.58 12.49
N TYR A 101 -5.91 4.45 13.01
CA TYR A 101 -5.59 5.32 14.13
C TYR A 101 -5.83 4.60 15.46
N VAL A 102 -4.77 4.41 16.25
CA VAL A 102 -4.81 3.61 17.48
C VAL A 102 -5.00 4.45 18.76
N GLY A 103 -5.09 5.77 18.63
CA GLY A 103 -5.39 6.67 19.75
C GLY A 103 -4.23 7.57 20.18
N GLU A 104 -4.38 8.12 21.39
CA GLU A 104 -3.48 9.10 21.99
C GLU A 104 -2.69 8.48 23.14
N PHE A 105 -1.37 8.71 23.15
CA PHE A 105 -0.47 8.12 24.14
C PHE A 105 0.58 9.15 24.58
N ALA A 106 0.84 9.21 25.89
CA ALA A 106 1.92 10.03 26.43
C ALA A 106 3.30 9.36 26.26
N MET A 107 3.34 8.05 26.45
CA MET A 107 4.57 7.27 26.33
C MET A 107 4.25 5.96 25.62
N VAL A 108 5.10 5.60 24.65
CA VAL A 108 4.91 4.44 23.80
C VAL A 108 6.22 3.68 23.72
N ASP A 109 6.15 2.36 23.92
CA ASP A 109 7.23 1.46 23.53
C ASP A 109 7.04 1.06 22.06
N LEU A 110 7.85 1.66 21.18
CA LEU A 110 7.80 1.42 19.74
C LEU A 110 8.01 -0.04 19.34
N SER A 111 8.66 -0.84 20.19
CA SER A 111 8.88 -2.26 19.91
C SER A 111 7.61 -3.11 20.04
N THR A 112 6.63 -2.62 20.81
CA THR A 112 5.36 -3.30 21.07
C THR A 112 4.20 -2.76 20.23
N MET A 113 4.38 -1.59 19.61
CA MET A 113 3.33 -0.97 18.81
C MET A 113 3.07 -1.75 17.53
N PRO A 114 1.79 -1.87 17.11
CA PRO A 114 1.49 -2.31 15.76
C PRO A 114 2.14 -1.37 14.75
N ARG A 115 2.50 -1.89 13.58
CA ARG A 115 2.96 -1.08 12.46
C ARG A 115 1.79 -0.72 11.54
N ARG A 116 2.03 0.21 10.61
CA ARG A 116 1.05 0.79 9.68
C ARG A 116 -0.06 1.58 10.37
N VAL A 117 0.21 2.09 11.57
CA VAL A 117 -0.75 2.80 12.40
C VAL A 117 -0.37 4.26 12.60
N TRP A 118 -1.40 5.07 12.84
CA TRP A 118 -1.28 6.43 13.32
C TRP A 118 -1.52 6.45 14.83
N TYR A 119 -0.73 7.21 15.58
CA TYR A 119 -1.01 7.54 16.97
C TYR A 119 -0.62 8.99 17.26
N PHE A 120 -1.22 9.58 18.28
CA PHE A 120 -0.86 10.92 18.71
C PHE A 120 -0.01 10.86 19.98
N ASP A 121 1.18 11.45 19.93
CA ASP A 121 2.09 11.62 21.06
C ASP A 121 1.68 12.87 21.82
N THR A 122 1.01 12.68 22.96
CA THR A 122 0.47 13.80 23.76
C THR A 122 1.55 14.57 24.50
N ASN A 123 2.71 13.95 24.76
CA ASN A 123 3.83 14.63 25.41
C ASN A 123 4.52 15.61 24.47
N ARG A 124 4.56 15.30 23.16
CA ARG A 124 5.17 16.16 22.15
C ARG A 124 4.17 16.99 21.36
N GLY A 125 2.87 16.70 21.43
CA GLY A 125 1.88 17.31 20.56
C GLY A 125 2.16 16.98 19.09
N GLU A 126 2.44 15.71 18.80
CA GLU A 126 2.84 15.23 17.47
C GLU A 126 1.99 14.05 17.04
N LEU A 127 1.48 14.11 15.81
CA LEU A 127 0.88 12.97 15.15
C LEU A 127 1.98 12.13 14.51
N VAL A 128 2.02 10.84 14.84
CA VAL A 128 3.08 9.92 14.40
C VAL A 128 2.47 8.82 13.56
N TYR A 129 3.09 8.56 12.40
CA TYR A 129 2.85 7.36 11.62
C TYR A 129 3.99 6.37 11.82
N LEU A 130 3.69 5.12 12.16
CA LEU A 130 4.66 4.02 12.24
C LEU A 130 4.57 3.16 10.99
N ALA A 131 5.64 3.15 10.19
CA ALA A 131 5.69 2.35 8.97
C ALA A 131 6.09 0.90 9.26
N GLU A 132 5.54 -0.04 8.49
CA GLU A 132 6.01 -1.43 8.42
C GLU A 132 7.16 -1.53 7.42
N ASN A 133 6.95 -1.05 6.18
CA ASN A 133 7.98 -1.09 5.15
C ASN A 133 8.84 0.19 5.17
N THR A 134 9.98 0.11 5.83
CA THR A 134 10.90 1.23 6.04
C THR A 134 11.98 1.36 4.96
N GLN A 135 12.09 0.40 4.03
CA GLN A 135 13.18 0.31 3.05
C GLN A 135 13.29 1.56 2.17
N ASN A 136 12.18 2.26 1.96
CA ASN A 136 12.11 3.46 1.14
C ASN A 136 11.68 4.72 1.90
N LEU A 137 11.61 4.66 3.23
CA LEU A 137 11.27 5.80 4.08
C LEU A 137 12.53 6.36 4.73
N TYR A 138 12.75 7.66 4.54
CA TYR A 138 13.94 8.34 5.04
C TYR A 138 13.57 9.65 5.73
N ALA A 139 14.22 9.92 6.87
CA ALA A 139 14.28 11.26 7.44
C ALA A 139 15.43 12.05 6.79
N VAL A 140 15.19 13.32 6.51
CA VAL A 140 16.15 14.24 5.89
C VAL A 140 16.53 15.29 6.91
N GLY A 141 17.70 15.14 7.51
CA GLY A 141 18.23 16.04 8.53
C GLY A 141 19.52 16.74 8.09
N SER A 142 20.09 17.52 9.00
CA SER A 142 21.38 18.21 8.79
C SER A 142 22.54 17.26 8.49
N ASN A 143 22.44 16.01 8.95
CA ASN A 143 23.44 14.96 8.79
C ASN A 143 23.19 14.08 7.55
N GLY A 144 22.32 14.53 6.64
CA GLY A 144 21.92 13.81 5.44
C GLY A 144 20.65 12.97 5.61
N THR A 145 20.44 12.07 4.65
CA THR A 145 19.25 11.21 4.55
C THR A 145 19.50 9.90 5.29
N GLN A 146 18.70 9.59 6.31
CA GLN A 146 18.81 8.36 7.11
C GLN A 146 17.51 7.54 7.05
N PRO A 147 17.59 6.19 7.08
CA PRO A 147 16.39 5.36 7.17
C PRO A 147 15.54 5.76 8.39
N SER A 148 14.22 5.81 8.20
CA SER A 148 13.29 6.10 9.28
C SER A 148 12.17 5.07 9.33
N GLU A 149 11.74 4.75 10.54
CA GLU A 149 10.58 3.88 10.77
C GLU A 149 9.30 4.66 11.04
N GLN A 150 9.40 5.98 11.17
CA GLN A 150 8.28 6.83 11.54
C GLN A 150 8.33 8.18 10.82
N VAL A 151 7.17 8.81 10.70
CA VAL A 151 7.05 10.20 10.27
C VAL A 151 6.21 10.95 11.27
N ARG A 152 6.66 12.14 11.66
CA ARG A 152 6.04 12.96 12.69
C ARG A 152 5.50 14.23 12.09
N PHE A 153 4.30 14.62 12.51
CA PHE A 153 3.61 15.82 12.05
C PHE A 153 3.12 16.64 13.23
N ARG A 154 3.10 17.95 13.08
CA ARG A 154 2.54 18.87 14.06
C ARG A 154 1.70 19.93 13.35
N ILE A 155 0.59 20.32 13.99
CA ILE A 155 -0.12 21.55 13.61
C ILE A 155 0.71 22.72 14.11
N SER A 156 1.17 23.57 13.20
CA SER A 156 1.95 24.76 13.52
C SER A 156 1.22 26.02 13.04
N SER A 157 1.19 27.03 13.90
CA SER A 157 0.68 28.36 13.58
C SER A 157 1.85 29.22 13.08
N THR A 158 1.80 29.66 11.83
CA THR A 158 2.85 30.52 11.26
C THR A 158 2.50 31.97 11.52
N ARG A 159 3.48 32.73 12.02
CA ARG A 159 3.38 34.17 12.28
C ARG A 159 4.50 34.93 11.57
N ALA A 160 4.20 36.13 11.09
CA ALA A 160 5.18 37.08 10.61
C ALA A 160 6.11 37.49 11.77
N PRO A 161 7.44 37.41 11.60
CA PRO A 161 8.40 37.65 12.68
C PRO A 161 8.34 39.08 13.25
N ASP A 162 7.98 40.08 12.45
CA ASP A 162 8.01 41.50 12.83
C ASP A 162 6.62 42.14 13.03
N ALA A 163 5.56 41.33 13.08
CA ALA A 163 4.21 41.85 13.18
C ALA A 163 3.71 41.91 14.63
N ALA A 164 2.90 42.93 14.93
CA ALA A 164 2.19 43.02 16.19
C ALA A 164 1.34 41.75 16.44
N PRO A 165 1.09 41.36 17.70
CA PRO A 165 0.40 40.11 18.02
C PRO A 165 -0.94 39.91 17.30
N GLU A 166 -1.64 41.01 17.01
CA GLU A 166 -2.95 41.06 16.38
C GLU A 166 -2.91 41.22 14.85
N GLN A 167 -1.73 41.28 14.23
CA GLN A 167 -1.58 41.49 12.78
C GLN A 167 -0.58 40.51 12.14
N GLY A 168 -0.01 39.60 12.93
CA GLY A 168 1.07 38.74 12.48
C GLY A 168 0.68 37.36 12.01
N TRP A 169 -0.54 36.88 12.27
CA TRP A 169 -0.87 35.51 11.91
C TRP A 169 -0.95 35.34 10.38
N GLN A 170 -0.21 34.36 9.87
CA GLN A 170 -0.08 34.08 8.43
C GLN A 170 -0.79 32.79 8.02
N GLY A 171 -1.03 31.87 8.96
CA GLY A 171 -1.79 30.66 8.65
C GLY A 171 -1.59 29.53 9.65
N LEU A 172 -2.28 28.44 9.40
CA LEU A 172 -2.19 27.18 10.12
C LEU A 172 -1.78 26.08 9.14
N SER A 173 -0.85 25.21 9.53
CA SER A 173 -0.42 24.11 8.66
C SER A 173 -0.14 22.83 9.43
N LEU A 174 -0.39 21.69 8.79
CA LEU A 174 0.11 20.39 9.24
C LEU A 174 1.44 20.12 8.53
N ALA A 175 2.54 20.31 9.26
CA ALA A 175 3.89 20.17 8.73
C ALA A 175 4.57 18.93 9.34
N ALA A 176 5.47 18.32 8.57
CA ALA A 176 6.35 17.30 9.11
C ALA A 176 7.32 17.97 10.10
N VAL A 177 7.51 17.38 11.28
CA VAL A 177 8.43 17.87 12.31
C VAL A 177 9.87 17.82 11.79
N GLU A 178 10.19 16.74 11.09
CA GLU A 178 11.42 16.58 10.34
C GLU A 178 11.06 16.32 8.87
N PRO A 179 11.75 16.94 7.90
CA PRO A 179 11.57 16.62 6.49
C PRO A 179 11.78 15.12 6.24
N TYR A 180 10.96 14.53 5.37
CA TYR A 180 11.06 13.11 5.04
C TYR A 180 10.98 12.89 3.54
N GLN A 181 11.52 11.76 3.09
CA GLN A 181 11.36 11.25 1.74
C GLN A 181 10.87 9.81 1.80
N TRP A 182 9.68 9.57 1.23
CA TRP A 182 9.18 8.23 1.03
C TRP A 182 9.23 7.89 -0.47
N ARG A 183 10.31 7.23 -0.87
CA ARG A 183 10.57 6.87 -2.27
C ARG A 183 9.61 5.75 -2.71
N ARG A 184 9.29 5.74 -4.01
CA ARG A 184 8.56 4.61 -4.61
C ARG A 184 9.46 3.40 -4.62
N VAL A 185 8.90 2.23 -4.36
CA VAL A 185 9.56 0.96 -4.65
C VAL A 185 9.77 0.89 -6.18
N PRO A 186 11.00 0.75 -6.69
CA PRO A 186 11.22 0.54 -8.11
C PRO A 186 10.47 -0.72 -8.54
N LEU A 187 9.55 -0.59 -9.50
CA LEU A 187 9.03 -1.75 -10.20
C LEU A 187 10.18 -2.27 -11.06
N ASP A 188 10.74 -3.43 -10.72
CA ASP A 188 11.69 -4.09 -11.61
C ASP A 188 10.92 -4.51 -12.86
N VAL A 189 11.08 -3.71 -13.91
CA VAL A 189 10.49 -3.88 -15.25
C VAL A 189 11.37 -4.73 -16.15
N ASP A 190 12.66 -4.81 -15.85
CA ASP A 190 13.63 -5.59 -16.61
C ASP A 190 13.47 -7.08 -16.30
N ALA A 191 13.20 -7.43 -15.03
CA ALA A 191 12.76 -8.78 -14.66
C ALA A 191 11.45 -9.23 -15.35
N ILE A 192 10.56 -8.29 -15.71
CA ILE A 192 9.33 -8.59 -16.48
C ILE A 192 9.67 -8.94 -17.93
N ALA A 193 10.64 -8.24 -18.51
CA ALA A 193 11.06 -8.43 -19.89
C ALA A 193 11.87 -9.72 -20.08
N GLU A 194 12.79 -10.04 -19.16
CA GLU A 194 13.59 -11.27 -19.19
C GLU A 194 12.73 -12.53 -19.09
N THR A 195 11.70 -12.50 -18.23
CA THR A 195 10.75 -13.62 -18.10
C THR A 195 9.93 -13.85 -19.38
N GLN A 196 9.63 -12.79 -20.15
CA GLN A 196 8.94 -12.93 -21.44
C GLN A 196 9.86 -13.44 -22.55
N GLN A 197 11.15 -13.13 -22.51
CA GLN A 197 12.14 -13.62 -23.47
C GLN A 197 12.50 -15.09 -23.22
N GLU A 198 12.67 -15.53 -21.98
CA GLU A 198 12.89 -16.95 -21.65
C GLU A 198 11.67 -17.81 -22.00
N ALA A 199 10.45 -17.31 -21.81
CA ALA A 199 9.23 -18.00 -22.20
C ALA A 199 9.04 -18.12 -23.72
N GLN A 200 9.68 -17.24 -24.51
CA GLN A 200 9.66 -17.27 -25.99
C GLN A 200 10.83 -18.06 -26.59
N GLY A 201 11.85 -18.40 -25.78
CA GLY A 201 13.05 -19.13 -26.19
C GLY A 201 13.02 -20.63 -25.92
N ALA A 202 11.84 -21.26 -25.81
CA ALA A 202 11.76 -22.72 -25.70
C ALA A 202 12.39 -23.37 -26.95
N PRO A 203 13.26 -24.40 -26.80
CA PRO A 203 14.00 -24.95 -27.92
C PRO A 203 13.05 -25.55 -28.94
N GLU A 204 13.14 -25.11 -30.20
CA GLU A 204 12.52 -25.79 -31.33
C GLU A 204 12.90 -27.27 -31.26
N ILE A 205 11.88 -28.15 -31.25
CA ILE A 205 12.08 -29.59 -31.33
C ILE A 205 12.92 -29.83 -32.59
N PRO A 206 14.13 -30.40 -32.51
CA PRO A 206 14.93 -30.62 -33.69
C PRO A 206 14.15 -31.53 -34.66
N GLU A 207 14.07 -31.11 -35.93
CA GLU A 207 13.33 -31.80 -37.01
C GLU A 207 13.68 -33.30 -37.15
N SER A 208 14.79 -33.77 -36.54
CA SER A 208 15.20 -35.17 -36.53
C SER A 208 14.25 -36.13 -35.81
N LEU A 209 13.28 -35.63 -35.04
CA LEU A 209 12.26 -36.46 -34.39
C LEU A 209 10.96 -36.63 -35.23
N GLY A 210 10.79 -35.87 -36.31
CA GLY A 210 9.60 -35.95 -37.17
C GLY A 210 9.56 -37.17 -38.10
N SER A 211 10.71 -37.79 -38.40
CA SER A 211 10.80 -38.91 -39.34
C SER A 211 10.59 -40.29 -38.71
N LEU A 212 10.53 -40.39 -37.37
CA LEU A 212 10.35 -41.68 -36.66
C LEU A 212 8.90 -42.06 -36.39
N ILE A 213 7.93 -41.18 -36.66
CA ILE A 213 6.50 -41.40 -36.35
C ILE A 213 5.68 -41.71 -37.61
N SER A 214 6.28 -41.68 -38.81
CA SER A 214 5.53 -41.82 -40.07
C SER A 214 5.63 -43.18 -40.74
N ASP A 215 5.98 -44.23 -39.99
CA ASP A 215 5.96 -45.60 -40.50
C ASP A 215 5.53 -46.57 -39.39
N GLN A 216 4.21 -46.65 -39.13
CA GLN A 216 3.44 -47.77 -38.55
C GLN A 216 1.94 -47.55 -38.81
#